data_AF-A0A0J9H5B4-F1
#
_entry.id   AF-A0A0J9H5B4-F1
#
_cell.length_a   1.000
_cell.length_b   1.000
_cell.length_c   1.000
_cell.angle_alpha   90.00
_cell.angle_beta   90.00
_cell.angle_gamma   90.00
#
_symmetry.space_group_name_H-M   'P 1'
#
loop_
_entity.id
_entity.type
_entity.pdbx_description
1 polymer ?
#
loop_
_entity_poly.entity_id
_entity_poly.type
_entity_poly.pdbx_seq_one_letter_code
_entity_poly.pdbx_strand_id
1 'polypeptide(L)'
;MATQTAAQKKAAAKKAAEAKTKAAETTTQPATAEAQTQTTAQGDTTTQAQAGVGDTQGAGDPQTSGDQSQAQPIPTVFDQAVQFSMSGHASGRTAPNAGELWDAFACEAMPPMLAVAVFDCAVTQGAKITAILLSKLGISAKDGQVDPESIETLADRDEGGLVIDFLAWRLRRYAFTANAPSNMREWSQHILQLQAFVLSDLQTG
;
A
#
# COMPACT_ATOMS: atom_id res chain seq x y z
N MET A 1 -6.68 -21.19 43.23
CA MET A 1 -7.45 -22.20 42.47
C MET A 1 -8.90 -22.11 42.89
N ALA A 2 -9.79 -21.64 42.01
CA ALA A 2 -11.23 -21.58 42.28
C ALA A 2 -11.94 -22.59 41.37
N THR A 3 -12.43 -23.68 41.95
CA THR A 3 -13.20 -24.71 41.26
C THR A 3 -14.64 -24.21 41.07
N GLN A 4 -15.01 -23.86 39.84
CA GLN A 4 -16.42 -23.64 39.48
C GLN A 4 -17.22 -24.94 39.61
N THR A 5 -18.35 -24.87 40.31
CA THR A 5 -19.26 -26.01 40.52
C THR A 5 -20.07 -26.32 39.26
N ALA A 6 -20.39 -27.61 39.08
CA ALA A 6 -21.06 -28.17 37.89
C ALA A 6 -22.44 -27.54 37.55
N ALA A 7 -23.05 -26.78 38.48
CA ALA A 7 -24.27 -26.03 38.24
C ALA A 7 -24.07 -24.84 37.28
N GLN A 8 -22.89 -24.20 37.27
CA GLN A 8 -22.61 -23.05 36.39
C GLN A 8 -22.34 -23.46 34.93
N LYS A 9 -21.81 -24.66 34.69
CA LYS A 9 -21.64 -25.21 33.32
C LYS A 9 -22.97 -25.51 32.61
N LYS A 10 -24.03 -25.85 33.35
CA LYS A 10 -25.33 -26.24 32.74
C LYS A 10 -26.19 -25.04 32.33
N ALA A 11 -25.97 -23.86 32.92
CA ALA A 11 -26.64 -22.61 32.51
C ALA A 11 -25.99 -21.97 31.27
N ALA A 12 -24.68 -22.13 31.07
CA ALA A 12 -23.97 -21.63 29.88
C ALA A 12 -24.29 -22.43 28.59
N ALA A 13 -24.61 -23.72 28.71
CA ALA A 13 -24.94 -24.57 27.55
C ALA A 13 -26.35 -24.33 27.00
N LYS A 14 -27.28 -23.76 27.77
CA LYS A 14 -28.66 -23.48 27.30
C LYS A 14 -28.77 -22.17 26.51
N LYS A 15 -27.89 -21.19 26.74
CA LYS A 15 -27.86 -19.93 25.97
C LYS A 15 -27.13 -20.01 24.62
N ALA A 16 -26.41 -21.10 24.35
CA ALA A 16 -25.70 -21.30 23.09
C ALA A 16 -26.49 -22.08 22.01
N ALA A 17 -27.67 -22.61 22.35
CA ALA A 17 -28.49 -23.42 21.43
C ALA A 17 -29.65 -22.66 20.77
N GLU A 18 -30.02 -21.46 21.24
CA GLU A 18 -31.14 -20.68 20.70
C GLU A 18 -30.74 -19.57 19.71
N ALA A 19 -29.44 -19.42 19.40
CA ALA A 19 -28.96 -18.44 18.41
C ALA A 19 -28.63 -19.03 17.03
N LYS A 20 -28.92 -20.32 16.79
CA LYS A 20 -28.60 -21.03 15.53
C LYS A 20 -29.81 -21.39 14.65
N THR A 21 -31.00 -20.87 14.93
CA THR A 21 -32.23 -21.16 14.17
C THR A 21 -32.95 -19.89 13.68
N LYS A 22 -32.21 -18.90 13.17
CA LYS A 22 -32.82 -17.73 12.51
C LYS A 22 -31.94 -17.07 11.42
N ALA A 23 -31.38 -17.89 10.51
CA ALA A 23 -30.69 -17.40 9.31
C ALA A 23 -30.79 -18.36 8.12
N ALA A 24 -31.88 -19.11 8.02
CA ALA A 24 -32.28 -19.83 6.81
C ALA A 24 -33.67 -19.32 6.41
N GLU A 25 -33.89 -19.09 5.12
CA GLU A 25 -35.00 -18.35 4.47
C GLU A 25 -34.68 -16.85 4.38
N THR A 26 -34.13 -16.32 3.29
CA THR A 26 -34.74 -16.04 1.97
C THR A 26 -33.56 -15.48 1.14
N THR A 27 -33.25 -15.83 -0.12
CA THR A 27 -34.03 -15.59 -1.33
C THR A 27 -33.31 -16.25 -2.51
N THR A 28 -34.04 -17.03 -3.31
CA THR A 28 -33.64 -17.49 -4.64
C THR A 28 -34.12 -16.47 -5.69
N GLN A 29 -33.21 -16.09 -6.60
CA GLN A 29 -33.27 -15.49 -7.97
C GLN A 29 -34.62 -15.40 -8.76
N PRO A 30 -34.74 -14.67 -9.93
CA PRO A 30 -33.71 -14.30 -10.93
C PRO A 30 -33.80 -12.92 -11.68
N ALA A 31 -32.70 -12.59 -12.37
CA ALA A 31 -32.45 -11.92 -13.68
C ALA A 31 -33.35 -10.78 -14.24
N THR A 32 -32.74 -9.72 -14.81
CA THR A 32 -32.55 -9.46 -16.28
C THR A 32 -32.08 -8.00 -16.54
N ALA A 33 -31.40 -7.78 -17.68
CA ALA A 33 -31.08 -6.53 -18.40
C ALA A 33 -29.80 -5.77 -17.99
N GLU A 34 -28.99 -5.21 -18.89
CA GLU A 34 -28.62 -5.47 -20.30
C GLU A 34 -27.46 -4.50 -20.57
N ALA A 35 -26.57 -4.88 -21.48
CA ALA A 35 -25.37 -4.15 -21.84
C ALA A 35 -25.68 -2.85 -22.59
N GLN A 36 -24.90 -1.78 -22.37
CA GLN A 36 -24.63 -0.78 -23.41
C GLN A 36 -23.15 -0.33 -23.38
N THR A 37 -22.44 -0.86 -24.36
CA THR A 37 -21.19 -0.35 -24.93
C THR A 37 -21.51 0.93 -25.70
N GLN A 38 -20.70 1.98 -25.57
CA GLN A 38 -20.58 3.00 -26.60
C GLN A 38 -19.11 3.36 -26.84
N THR A 39 -18.70 3.13 -28.09
CA THR A 39 -17.47 3.57 -28.74
C THR A 39 -17.87 4.40 -29.95
N THR A 40 -16.93 5.21 -30.45
CA THR A 40 -16.91 5.98 -31.73
C THR A 40 -17.75 7.27 -31.74
N ALA A 41 -17.35 8.38 -32.37
CA ALA A 41 -16.21 8.78 -33.20
C ALA A 41 -16.18 10.34 -33.19
N GLN A 42 -15.02 11.01 -33.24
CA GLN A 42 -14.46 11.68 -34.43
C GLN A 42 -15.19 12.98 -34.86
N GLY A 43 -14.44 14.08 -34.90
CA GLY A 43 -14.87 15.37 -35.44
C GLY A 43 -13.67 16.31 -35.62
N ASP A 44 -13.42 16.67 -36.87
CA ASP A 44 -12.22 17.28 -37.44
C ASP A 44 -11.93 18.74 -37.06
N THR A 45 -10.62 19.02 -37.02
CA THR A 45 -9.88 20.12 -37.68
C THR A 45 -10.63 21.39 -38.09
N THR A 46 -10.13 22.55 -37.64
CA THR A 46 -9.93 23.72 -38.52
C THR A 46 -8.78 24.61 -38.02
N THR A 47 -7.79 24.74 -38.88
CA THR A 47 -6.65 25.66 -38.91
C THR A 47 -7.08 27.13 -39.11
N GLN A 48 -6.32 28.08 -38.55
CA GLN A 48 -5.90 29.40 -39.10
C GLN A 48 -5.58 30.35 -37.94
N ALA A 49 -4.61 31.28 -37.97
CA ALA A 49 -3.49 31.59 -38.85
C ALA A 49 -2.63 32.65 -38.11
N GLN A 50 -1.35 32.71 -38.47
CA GLN A 50 -0.38 33.76 -38.09
C GLN A 50 -0.79 35.17 -38.61
N ALA A 51 -0.33 36.24 -37.94
CA ALA A 51 0.70 37.17 -38.44
C ALA A 51 0.71 38.54 -37.73
N GLY A 52 1.92 39.13 -37.60
CA GLY A 52 2.20 40.56 -37.30
C GLY A 52 3.03 40.74 -36.03
N VAL A 53 4.36 40.69 -36.04
CA VAL A 53 5.37 41.69 -36.49
C VAL A 53 5.26 43.05 -35.77
N GLY A 54 6.32 43.39 -35.01
CA GLY A 54 6.56 44.72 -34.46
C GLY A 54 7.75 44.73 -33.49
N ASP A 55 8.95 44.98 -33.99
CA ASP A 55 10.20 45.18 -33.25
C ASP A 55 10.15 46.37 -32.26
N THR A 56 10.88 46.29 -31.14
CA THR A 56 11.94 47.28 -30.79
C THR A 56 12.75 46.87 -29.56
N GLN A 57 14.05 47.18 -29.64
CA GLN A 57 15.16 46.88 -28.74
C GLN A 57 15.02 47.42 -27.31
N GLY A 58 15.62 46.69 -26.35
CA GLY A 58 16.00 47.22 -25.03
C GLY A 58 17.14 46.40 -24.44
N ALA A 59 18.31 47.03 -24.31
CA ALA A 59 19.54 46.46 -23.76
C ALA A 59 19.40 46.06 -22.28
N GLY A 60 19.99 44.92 -21.93
CA GLY A 60 20.21 44.46 -20.57
C GLY A 60 21.33 43.42 -20.55
N ASP A 61 22.34 43.68 -19.72
CA ASP A 61 23.62 43.00 -19.59
C ASP A 61 23.55 41.46 -19.43
N PRO A 62 24.66 40.74 -19.73
CA PRO A 62 24.74 39.29 -19.53
C PRO A 62 24.71 38.97 -18.05
N GLN A 63 23.52 38.59 -17.55
CA GLN A 63 23.40 38.09 -16.19
C GLN A 63 24.17 36.78 -16.08
N THR A 64 25.22 36.89 -15.28
CA THR A 64 26.17 35.88 -14.87
C THR A 64 25.45 34.57 -14.57
N SER A 65 25.89 33.49 -15.19
CA SER A 65 25.56 32.11 -14.83
C SER A 65 26.00 31.88 -13.38
N GLY A 66 25.10 32.17 -12.45
CA GLY A 66 25.18 31.68 -11.09
C GLY A 66 24.93 30.19 -11.15
N ASP A 67 26.01 29.42 -11.03
CA ASP A 67 26.01 28.00 -10.75
C ASP A 67 25.33 27.78 -9.39
N GLN A 68 23.99 27.84 -9.39
CA GLN A 68 23.17 27.35 -8.30
C GLN A 68 23.11 25.84 -8.44
N SER A 69 24.21 25.16 -8.14
CA SER A 69 24.13 23.80 -7.59
C SER A 69 23.42 23.91 -6.23
N GLN A 70 22.10 24.11 -6.28
CA GLN A 70 21.24 23.83 -5.14
C GLN A 70 21.35 22.34 -4.89
N ALA A 71 22.15 21.96 -3.89
CA ALA A 71 22.13 20.61 -3.35
C ALA A 71 20.67 20.29 -3.01
N GLN A 72 20.04 19.44 -3.82
CA GLN A 72 18.68 18.99 -3.55
C GLN A 72 18.70 18.31 -2.17
N PRO A 73 17.72 18.58 -1.30
CA PRO A 73 17.65 17.90 -0.01
C PRO A 73 17.60 16.39 -0.23
N ILE A 74 18.35 15.62 0.56
CA ILE A 74 18.28 14.16 0.53
C ILE A 74 16.84 13.77 0.89
N PRO A 75 16.14 12.99 0.05
CA PRO A 75 14.74 12.64 0.30
C PRO A 75 14.63 11.74 1.54
N THR A 76 13.59 11.95 2.35
CA THR A 76 13.37 11.10 3.54
C THR A 76 12.98 9.68 3.14
N VAL A 77 13.04 8.73 4.08
CA VAL A 77 12.57 7.35 3.84
C VAL A 77 11.07 7.34 3.51
N PHE A 78 10.29 8.20 4.17
CA PHE A 78 8.87 8.39 3.86
C PHE A 78 8.67 8.88 2.42
N ASP A 79 9.40 9.91 1.98
CA ASP A 79 9.30 10.45 0.62
C ASP A 79 9.63 9.38 -0.42
N GLN A 80 10.67 8.60 -0.17
CA GLN A 80 11.09 7.50 -1.02
C GLN A 80 10.06 6.36 -1.06
N ALA A 81 9.45 6.01 0.07
CA ALA A 81 8.39 5.00 0.13
C ALA A 81 7.13 5.43 -0.63
N VAL A 82 6.74 6.69 -0.46
CA VAL A 82 5.65 7.33 -1.20
C VAL A 82 5.95 7.34 -2.70
N GLN A 83 7.14 7.80 -3.08
CA GLN A 83 7.57 7.83 -4.47
C GLN A 83 7.53 6.43 -5.10
N PHE A 84 8.13 5.43 -4.45
CA PHE A 84 8.11 4.06 -4.95
C PHE A 84 6.68 3.52 -5.09
N SER A 85 5.92 3.51 -3.99
CA SER A 85 4.61 2.82 -3.92
C SER A 85 3.53 3.49 -4.76
N MET A 86 3.71 4.78 -5.08
CA MET A 86 2.72 5.58 -5.81
C MET A 86 3.15 5.91 -7.24
N SER A 87 4.44 5.76 -7.58
CA SER A 87 4.89 5.87 -8.97
C SER A 87 4.24 4.76 -9.82
N GLY A 88 3.57 5.13 -10.91
CA GLY A 88 2.86 4.18 -11.78
C GLY A 88 1.34 4.14 -11.63
N HIS A 89 0.77 4.77 -10.60
CA HIS A 89 -0.68 5.01 -10.55
C HIS A 89 -1.07 6.17 -11.47
N ALA A 90 -1.16 5.91 -12.78
CA ALA A 90 -1.70 6.86 -13.77
C ALA A 90 -3.16 7.29 -13.48
N SER A 91 -3.81 6.70 -12.48
CA SER A 91 -5.23 6.88 -12.17
C SER A 91 -5.53 7.84 -11.02
N GLY A 92 -4.56 8.61 -10.51
CA GLY A 92 -4.85 9.63 -9.49
C GLY A 92 -5.44 9.09 -8.18
N ARG A 93 -5.29 7.78 -7.90
CA ARG A 93 -5.50 7.23 -6.57
C ARG A 93 -4.30 7.62 -5.73
N THR A 94 -4.29 8.85 -5.24
CA THR A 94 -3.67 9.15 -3.96
C THR A 94 -4.29 8.17 -2.98
N ALA A 95 -3.48 7.33 -2.31
CA ALA A 95 -3.92 6.71 -1.08
C ALA A 95 -4.41 7.88 -0.22
N PRO A 96 -5.73 7.99 0.03
CA PRO A 96 -6.21 9.08 0.85
C PRO A 96 -5.67 8.77 2.23
N ASN A 97 -4.58 9.45 2.65
CA ASN A 97 -3.86 9.34 3.93
C ASN A 97 -2.48 8.62 4.00
N ALA A 98 -1.55 8.78 3.04
CA ALA A 98 -0.20 8.19 3.14
C ALA A 98 0.49 8.37 4.53
N GLY A 99 0.36 9.56 5.14
CA GLY A 99 0.81 9.79 6.52
C GLY A 99 0.08 8.93 7.56
N GLU A 100 -1.25 8.83 7.52
CA GLU A 100 -1.99 7.99 8.47
C GLU A 100 -1.69 6.50 8.29
N LEU A 101 -1.39 6.03 7.07
CA LEU A 101 -0.92 4.66 6.84
C LEU A 101 0.47 4.45 7.41
N TRP A 102 1.37 5.41 7.22
CA TRP A 102 2.72 5.38 7.78
C TRP A 102 2.69 5.33 9.32
N ASP A 103 1.85 6.18 9.92
CA ASP A 103 1.63 6.22 11.37
C ASP A 103 0.95 4.95 11.88
N ALA A 104 -0.08 4.46 11.16
CA ALA A 104 -0.82 3.27 11.58
C ALA A 104 0.05 2.01 11.62
N PHE A 105 1.05 1.94 10.76
CA PHE A 105 2.01 0.84 10.78
C PHE A 105 3.26 1.13 11.61
N ALA A 106 3.30 2.26 12.33
CA ALA A 106 4.44 2.69 13.13
C ALA A 106 5.75 2.62 12.34
N CYS A 107 5.70 3.04 11.06
CA CYS A 107 6.83 2.91 10.13
C CYS A 107 8.07 3.70 10.60
N GLU A 108 7.90 4.80 11.34
CA GLU A 108 9.00 5.54 11.98
C GLU A 108 9.78 4.72 13.02
N ALA A 109 9.13 3.73 13.65
CA ALA A 109 9.76 2.86 14.63
C ALA A 109 10.38 1.60 14.01
N MET A 110 10.14 1.35 12.71
CA MET A 110 10.64 0.17 12.00
C MET A 110 12.04 0.41 11.42
N PRO A 111 12.83 -0.66 11.21
CA PRO A 111 13.98 -0.60 10.31
C PRO A 111 13.56 -0.02 8.94
N PRO A 112 14.29 0.96 8.38
CA PRO A 112 13.89 1.71 7.18
C PRO A 112 13.44 0.85 5.99
N MET A 113 14.18 -0.20 5.65
CA MET A 113 13.86 -1.11 4.55
C MET A 113 12.54 -1.86 4.80
N LEU A 114 12.28 -2.25 6.05
CA LEU A 114 11.02 -2.89 6.44
C LEU A 114 9.87 -1.89 6.41
N ALA A 115 10.09 -0.65 6.86
CA ALA A 115 9.10 0.43 6.83
C ALA A 115 8.57 0.66 5.41
N VAL A 116 9.47 0.77 4.42
CA VAL A 116 9.09 0.92 3.00
C VAL A 116 8.28 -0.28 2.52
N ALA A 117 8.73 -1.50 2.80
CA ALA A 117 8.05 -2.71 2.34
C ALA A 117 6.65 -2.88 2.94
N VAL A 118 6.49 -2.53 4.22
CA VAL A 118 5.23 -2.56 4.96
C VAL A 118 4.26 -1.51 4.42
N PHE A 119 4.75 -0.28 4.20
CA PHE A 119 3.98 0.81 3.63
C PHE A 119 3.44 0.44 2.23
N ASP A 120 4.30 -0.05 1.32
CA ASP A 120 3.88 -0.48 -0.02
C ASP A 120 2.82 -1.60 0.06
N CYS A 121 2.99 -2.55 0.98
CA CYS A 121 1.98 -3.59 1.20
C CYS A 121 0.65 -3.00 1.69
N ALA A 122 0.68 -2.02 2.60
CA ALA A 122 -0.52 -1.36 3.11
C ALA A 122 -1.25 -0.58 2.01
N VAL A 123 -0.51 0.12 1.14
CA VAL A 123 -1.06 0.83 -0.02
C VAL A 123 -1.70 -0.13 -1.02
N THR A 124 -1.06 -1.26 -1.31
CA THR A 124 -1.48 -2.16 -2.39
C THR A 124 -2.48 -3.24 -1.96
N GLN A 125 -2.41 -3.72 -0.72
CA GLN A 125 -3.24 -4.83 -0.21
C GLN A 125 -4.13 -4.44 0.97
N GLY A 126 -3.96 -3.23 1.51
CA GLY A 126 -4.74 -2.71 2.63
C GLY A 126 -4.26 -3.20 4.00
N ALA A 127 -4.63 -2.42 5.03
CA ALA A 127 -4.11 -2.58 6.39
C ALA A 127 -4.32 -3.99 6.99
N LYS A 128 -5.48 -4.59 6.76
CA LYS A 128 -5.80 -5.93 7.27
C LYS A 128 -4.83 -6.99 6.79
N ILE A 129 -4.43 -6.93 5.52
CA ILE A 129 -3.51 -7.92 4.96
C ILE A 129 -2.10 -7.68 5.46
N THR A 130 -1.66 -6.42 5.47
CA THR A 130 -0.35 -6.05 6.03
C THR A 130 -0.18 -6.52 7.46
N ALA A 131 -1.18 -6.31 8.33
CA ALA A 131 -1.19 -6.80 9.70
C ALA A 131 -1.03 -8.34 9.81
N ILE A 132 -1.71 -9.09 8.94
CA ILE A 132 -1.59 -10.56 8.90
C ILE A 132 -0.16 -10.97 8.50
N LEU A 133 0.46 -10.28 7.55
CA LEU A 133 1.82 -10.60 7.11
C LEU A 133 2.85 -10.22 8.18
N LEU A 134 2.69 -9.07 8.83
CA LEU A 134 3.52 -8.63 9.96
C LEU A 134 3.50 -9.63 11.12
N SER A 135 2.34 -10.24 11.40
CA SER A 135 2.25 -11.28 12.44
C SER A 135 3.13 -12.51 12.15
N LYS A 136 3.55 -12.74 10.89
CA LYS A 136 4.49 -13.80 10.54
C LYS A 136 5.93 -13.48 10.91
N LEU A 137 6.23 -12.20 11.13
CA LEU A 137 7.53 -11.74 11.62
C LEU A 137 7.56 -11.57 13.15
N GLY A 138 6.41 -11.76 13.83
CA GLY A 138 6.27 -11.54 15.27
C GLY A 138 5.75 -10.15 15.65
N ILE A 139 5.53 -9.26 14.69
CA ILE A 139 4.94 -7.93 14.94
C ILE A 139 3.44 -8.07 15.12
N SER A 140 2.93 -7.55 16.23
CA SER A 140 1.49 -7.53 16.51
C SER A 140 0.85 -6.23 16.02
N ALA A 141 -0.35 -6.37 15.46
CA ALA A 141 -1.20 -5.25 15.12
C ALA A 141 -2.62 -5.50 15.66
N LYS A 142 -3.26 -4.45 16.17
CA LYS A 142 -4.62 -4.47 16.68
C LYS A 142 -5.42 -3.40 15.97
N ASP A 143 -6.60 -3.78 15.44
CA ASP A 143 -7.50 -2.86 14.74
C ASP A 143 -6.83 -2.08 13.57
N GLY A 144 -5.83 -2.71 12.93
CA GLY A 144 -5.07 -2.11 11.83
C GLY A 144 -3.94 -1.18 12.25
N GLN A 145 -3.65 -1.09 13.56
CA GLN A 145 -2.58 -0.29 14.15
C GLN A 145 -1.49 -1.22 14.69
N VAL A 146 -0.23 -1.00 14.31
CA VAL A 146 0.92 -1.74 14.84
C VAL A 146 1.24 -1.23 16.24
N ASP A 147 1.55 -2.17 17.14
CA ASP A 147 2.09 -1.84 18.44
C ASP A 147 3.60 -1.57 18.32
N PRO A 148 4.10 -0.34 18.57
CA PRO A 148 5.52 -0.03 18.45
C PRO A 148 6.40 -0.89 19.36
N GLU A 149 5.92 -1.30 20.54
CA GLU A 149 6.68 -2.16 21.46
C GLU A 149 6.95 -3.54 20.83
N SER A 150 6.06 -4.01 19.95
CA SER A 150 6.28 -5.27 19.23
C SER A 150 7.37 -5.18 18.16
N ILE A 151 7.73 -3.97 17.71
CA ILE A 151 8.84 -3.74 16.77
C ILE A 151 10.18 -3.86 17.49
N GLU A 152 10.26 -3.46 18.77
CA GLU A 152 11.49 -3.59 19.57
C GLU A 152 11.97 -5.05 19.66
N THR A 153 11.05 -6.01 19.56
CA THR A 153 11.39 -7.44 19.51
C THR A 153 12.24 -7.84 18.30
N LEU A 154 12.34 -6.97 17.29
CA LEU A 154 13.13 -7.16 16.08
C LEU A 154 14.52 -6.54 16.16
N ALA A 155 14.88 -5.85 17.25
CA ALA A 155 16.12 -5.06 17.32
C ALA A 155 17.40 -5.84 16.99
N ASP A 156 17.45 -7.13 17.33
CA ASP A 156 18.61 -7.99 17.08
C ASP A 156 18.58 -8.71 15.72
N ARG A 157 17.53 -8.51 14.91
CA ARG A 157 17.38 -9.20 13.61
C ARG A 157 18.02 -8.39 12.49
N ASP A 158 18.63 -9.11 11.56
CA ASP A 158 19.12 -8.53 10.30
C ASP A 158 17.97 -7.94 9.49
N GLU A 159 18.10 -6.66 9.15
CA GLU A 159 17.07 -5.89 8.44
C GLU A 159 16.81 -6.44 7.04
N GLY A 160 17.87 -6.78 6.30
CA GLY A 160 17.75 -7.38 4.97
C GLY A 160 16.98 -8.71 5.02
N GLY A 161 17.31 -9.57 5.98
CA GLY A 161 16.61 -10.81 6.26
C GLY A 161 15.14 -10.60 6.63
N LEU A 162 14.82 -9.60 7.46
CA LEU A 162 13.43 -9.26 7.81
C LEU A 162 12.60 -8.89 6.59
N VAL A 163 13.15 -8.08 5.70
CA VAL A 163 12.49 -7.66 4.46
C VAL A 163 12.28 -8.85 3.53
N ILE A 164 13.30 -9.69 3.34
CA ILE A 164 13.20 -10.89 2.51
C ILE A 164 12.09 -11.81 3.05
N ASP A 165 12.04 -12.05 4.36
CA ASP A 165 10.99 -12.85 4.99
C ASP A 165 9.60 -12.24 4.74
N PHE A 166 9.44 -10.93 4.94
CA PHE A 166 8.17 -10.23 4.74
C PHE A 166 7.70 -10.33 3.28
N LEU A 167 8.58 -10.03 2.32
CA LEU A 167 8.28 -10.10 0.89
C LEU A 167 8.00 -11.52 0.43
N ALA A 168 8.67 -12.53 1.00
CA ALA A 168 8.38 -13.93 0.73
C ALA A 168 6.97 -14.32 1.18
N TRP A 169 6.53 -13.88 2.38
CA TRP A 169 5.16 -14.10 2.83
C TRP A 169 4.13 -13.40 1.94
N ARG A 170 4.44 -12.18 1.49
CA ARG A 170 3.59 -11.42 0.56
C ARG A 170 3.47 -12.09 -0.80
N LEU A 171 4.58 -12.55 -1.38
CA LEU A 171 4.59 -13.27 -2.65
C LEU A 171 3.87 -14.62 -2.55
N ARG A 172 4.10 -15.36 -1.46
CA ARG A 172 3.38 -16.60 -1.16
C ARG A 172 1.89 -16.34 -1.14
N ARG A 173 1.43 -15.27 -0.49
CA ARG A 173 0.01 -14.91 -0.48
C ARG A 173 -0.54 -14.71 -1.88
N TYR A 174 0.14 -13.93 -2.73
CA TYR A 174 -0.30 -13.69 -4.11
C TYR A 174 -0.55 -14.99 -4.87
N ALA A 175 0.37 -15.96 -4.76
CA ALA A 175 0.28 -17.24 -5.43
C ALA A 175 -0.96 -18.08 -5.06
N PHE A 176 -1.59 -17.83 -3.91
CA PHE A 176 -2.79 -18.54 -3.44
C PHE A 176 -4.07 -17.70 -3.52
N THR A 177 -4.05 -16.57 -4.22
CA THR A 177 -5.27 -15.79 -4.48
C THR A 177 -5.96 -16.23 -5.78
N ALA A 178 -7.28 -16.08 -5.85
CA ALA A 178 -8.06 -16.42 -7.05
C ALA A 178 -7.63 -15.66 -8.31
N ASN A 179 -7.04 -14.48 -8.14
CA ASN A 179 -6.59 -13.61 -9.22
C ASN A 179 -5.13 -13.88 -9.67
N ALA A 180 -4.44 -14.84 -9.05
CA ALA A 180 -3.06 -15.18 -9.40
C ALA A 180 -2.87 -15.49 -10.90
N PRO A 181 -3.74 -16.28 -11.57
CA PRO A 181 -3.54 -16.60 -12.98
C PRO A 181 -3.46 -15.37 -13.90
N SER A 182 -4.17 -14.29 -13.55
CA SER A 182 -4.22 -13.06 -14.34
C SER A 182 -3.15 -12.05 -13.94
N ASN A 183 -2.84 -11.95 -12.63
CA ASN A 183 -2.07 -10.82 -12.10
C ASN A 183 -0.69 -11.21 -11.55
N MET A 184 -0.36 -12.50 -11.41
CA MET A 184 0.89 -12.94 -10.76
C MET A 184 2.14 -12.38 -11.43
N ARG A 185 2.12 -12.21 -12.76
CA ARG A 185 3.25 -11.61 -13.49
C ARG A 185 3.55 -10.20 -12.97
N GLU A 186 2.56 -9.33 -12.93
CA GLU A 186 2.70 -7.94 -12.47
C GLU A 186 3.07 -7.89 -10.98
N TRP A 187 2.38 -8.68 -10.15
CA TRP A 187 2.66 -8.71 -8.71
C TRP A 187 4.07 -9.20 -8.39
N SER A 188 4.56 -10.24 -9.09
CA SER A 188 5.92 -10.72 -8.90
C SER A 188 6.96 -9.69 -9.36
N GLN A 189 6.72 -8.98 -10.46
CA GLN A 189 7.59 -7.90 -10.92
C GLN A 189 7.66 -6.77 -9.88
N HIS A 190 6.52 -6.35 -9.33
CA HIS A 190 6.46 -5.32 -8.29
C HIS A 190 7.24 -5.73 -7.03
N ILE A 191 7.07 -6.97 -6.56
CA ILE A 191 7.82 -7.48 -5.39
C ILE A 191 9.33 -7.50 -5.66
N LEU A 192 9.75 -7.94 -6.84
CA LEU A 192 11.18 -7.96 -7.20
C LEU A 192 11.76 -6.55 -7.33
N GLN A 193 11.00 -5.61 -7.89
CA GLN A 193 11.38 -4.20 -7.95
C GLN A 193 11.50 -3.59 -6.56
N LEU A 194 10.52 -3.84 -5.68
CA LEU A 194 10.55 -3.38 -4.29
C LEU A 194 11.74 -3.96 -3.55
N GLN A 195 12.01 -5.25 -3.71
CA GLN A 195 13.16 -5.90 -3.07
C GLN A 195 14.48 -5.31 -3.57
N ALA A 196 14.63 -5.08 -4.87
CA ALA A 196 15.82 -4.44 -5.43
C ALA A 196 16.00 -3.03 -4.86
N PHE A 197 14.92 -2.25 -4.84
CA PHE A 197 14.89 -0.89 -4.32
C PHE A 197 15.35 -0.84 -2.86
N VAL A 198 14.69 -1.59 -1.96
CA VAL A 198 14.99 -1.52 -0.52
C VAL A 198 16.36 -2.09 -0.15
N LEU A 199 16.88 -3.06 -0.90
CA LEU A 199 18.19 -3.68 -0.60
C LEU A 199 19.37 -3.00 -1.28
N SER A 200 19.15 -2.17 -2.30
CA SER A 200 20.23 -1.62 -3.14
C SER A 200 20.17 -0.11 -3.31
N ASP A 201 18.98 0.46 -3.43
CA ASP A 201 18.78 1.84 -3.89
C ASP A 201 18.25 2.77 -2.80
N LEU A 202 17.68 2.22 -1.72
CA LEU A 202 17.13 3.01 -0.61
C LEU A 202 18.23 3.82 0.07
N GLN A 203 18.04 5.13 0.12
CA GLN A 203 18.95 6.05 0.79
C GLN A 203 18.44 6.38 2.19
N THR A 204 19.21 6.06 3.22
CA THR A 204 18.92 6.49 4.59
C THR A 204 19.67 7.79 4.85
N GLY A 205 18.93 8.87 5.10
CA GLY A 205 19.48 10.20 5.43
C GLY A 205 19.99 10.31 6.86
#